data_AF-W9VJS9-F1
#
_entry.id   AF-W9VJS9-F1
#
_cell.length_a   1.000
_cell.length_b   1.000
_cell.length_c   1.000
_cell.angle_alpha   90.00
_cell.angle_beta   90.00
_cell.angle_gamma   90.00
#
_symmetry.space_group_name_H-M   'P 1'
#
loop_
_entity.id
_entity.type
_entity.pdbx_description
1 polymer ?
#
loop_
_entity_poly.entity_id
_entity_poly.type
_entity_poly.pdbx_seq_one_letter_code
_entity_poly.pdbx_strand_id
1 'polypeptide(L)' 'TDPYERCTIWASEYGHEKVVQTLLDRGADFNAQGGLYGNALQAASEGGHEKVVQLLRDKKL' A
#
# COMPACT_ATOMS: atom_id res chain seq x y z
N THR A 1 -8.94 -4.64 -12.87
CA THR A 1 -8.28 -3.80 -11.87
C THR A 1 -9.26 -3.62 -10.74
N ASP A 2 -8.89 -4.16 -9.59
CA ASP A 2 -9.76 -4.19 -8.42
C ASP A 2 -9.81 -2.77 -7.82
N PRO A 3 -10.99 -2.17 -7.55
CA PRO A 3 -11.09 -0.81 -7.00
C PRO A 3 -10.29 -0.60 -5.71
N TYR A 4 -9.99 -1.66 -4.96
CA TYR A 4 -9.19 -1.62 -3.74
C TYR A 4 -7.67 -1.46 -3.99
N GLU A 5 -7.16 -1.85 -5.17
CA GLU A 5 -5.73 -1.73 -5.50
C GLU A 5 -5.30 -0.26 -5.50
N ARG A 6 -6.03 0.58 -6.24
CA ARG A 6 -5.67 1.99 -6.44
C ARG A 6 -5.83 2.80 -5.14
N CYS A 7 -6.75 2.39 -4.28
CA CYS A 7 -6.96 2.98 -2.97
C CYS A 7 -5.76 2.72 -2.03
N THR A 8 -5.16 1.53 -2.10
CA THR A 8 -4.00 1.16 -1.29
C THR A 8 -2.75 1.95 -1.71
N ILE A 9 -2.56 2.19 -3.00
CA ILE A 9 -1.43 2.98 -3.53
C ILE A 9 -1.50 4.43 -3.04
N TRP A 10 -2.65 5.09 -3.17
CA TRP A 10 -2.81 6.46 -2.69
C TRP A 10 -2.71 6.54 -1.15
N ALA A 11 -3.29 5.58 -0.43
CA ALA A 11 -3.14 5.52 1.02
C ALA A 11 -1.67 5.39 1.44
N SER A 12 -0.88 4.63 0.67
CA SER A 12 0.56 4.50 0.89
C SER A 12 1.35 5.76 0.56
N GLU A 13 1.03 6.44 -0.54
CA GLU A 13 1.66 7.69 -0.99
C GLU A 13 1.53 8.81 0.04
N TYR A 14 0.38 8.90 0.72
CA TYR A 14 0.12 9.91 1.74
C TYR A 14 0.43 9.45 3.18
N GLY A 15 0.91 8.22 3.36
CA GLY A 15 1.30 7.72 4.69
C GLY A 15 0.12 7.36 5.60
N HIS A 16 -1.04 7.01 5.05
CA HIS A 16 -2.24 6.66 5.81
C HIS A 16 -2.16 5.22 6.37
N GLU A 17 -1.30 5.03 7.36
CA GLU A 17 -1.05 3.72 8.02
C GLU A 17 -2.34 2.96 8.37
N LYS A 18 -3.31 3.62 9.01
CA LYS A 18 -4.58 3.00 9.41
C LYS A 18 -5.40 2.51 8.20
N VAL A 19 -5.37 3.25 7.09
CA VAL A 19 -6.10 2.89 5.87
C VAL A 19 -5.43 1.68 5.22
N VAL A 20 -4.09 1.71 5.12
CA VAL A 20 -3.29 0.59 4.61
C VAL A 20 -3.52 -0.67 5.44
N GLN A 21 -3.49 -0.57 6.78
CA GLN A 21 -3.79 -1.68 7.69
C GLN A 21 -5.19 -2.27 7.43
N THR A 22 -6.20 -1.41 7.32
CA THR A 22 -7.59 -1.82 7.10
C THR A 22 -7.79 -2.50 5.74
N LEU A 23 -7.07 -2.07 4.70
CA LEU A 23 -7.08 -2.68 3.37
C LEU A 23 -6.37 -4.03 3.39
N LEU A 24 -5.23 -4.13 4.06
CA LEU A 24 -4.49 -5.37 4.25
C LEU A 24 -5.31 -6.41 5.04
N ASP A 25 -6.02 -6.00 6.08
CA ASP A 25 -6.91 -6.90 6.84
C ASP A 25 -8.13 -7.36 6.04
N ARG A 26 -8.54 -6.60 5.01
CA ARG A 26 -9.57 -6.99 4.05
C ARG A 26 -9.07 -7.89 2.92
N GLY A 27 -7.79 -8.25 2.92
CA GLY A 27 -7.19 -9.09 1.88
C GLY A 27 -6.92 -8.33 0.58
N ALA A 28 -6.75 -7.00 0.64
CA ALA A 28 -6.31 -6.23 -0.52
C ALA A 28 -4.95 -6.75 -0.99
N ASP A 29 -4.86 -7.09 -2.26
CA ASP A 29 -3.60 -7.49 -2.86
C ASP A 29 -2.70 -6.26 -3.02
N PHE A 30 -1.70 -6.17 -2.16
CA PHE A 30 -0.73 -5.07 -2.13
C PHE A 30 0.47 -5.33 -3.08
N ASN A 31 0.60 -6.55 -3.60
CA ASN A 31 1.55 -6.88 -4.67
C ASN A 31 0.99 -6.55 -6.06
N ALA A 32 -0.28 -6.16 -6.15
CA ALA A 32 -0.89 -5.67 -7.36
C ALA A 32 -0.02 -4.61 -8.05
N GLN A 33 0.40 -4.93 -9.27
CA GLN A 33 1.12 -4.01 -10.13
C GLN A 33 0.13 -3.19 -10.94
N GLY A 34 0.01 -1.90 -10.65
CA GLY A 34 -0.88 -1.01 -11.40
C GLY A 34 -0.77 0.45 -10.97
N GLY A 35 -1.03 1.37 -11.90
CA GLY A 35 -0.97 2.82 -11.65
C GLY A 35 0.42 3.44 -11.76
N LEU A 36 0.54 4.72 -11.39
CA LEU A 36 1.72 5.56 -11.63
C LEU A 36 3.01 5.03 -10.96
N TYR A 37 2.87 4.39 -9.80
CA TYR A 37 3.98 3.98 -8.92
C TYR A 37 4.32 2.49 -8.98
N GLY A 38 3.62 1.70 -9.79
CA GLY A 38 3.79 0.26 -9.85
C GLY A 38 3.09 -0.45 -8.69
N ASN A 39 3.53 -0.28 -7.44
CA ASN A 39 2.94 -0.93 -6.27
C ASN A 39 2.84 -0.01 -5.04
N ALA A 40 2.08 -0.45 -4.03
CA ALA A 40 1.87 0.30 -2.79
C ALA A 40 3.16 0.52 -1.97
N LEU A 41 4.17 -0.35 -2.12
CA LEU A 41 5.46 -0.24 -1.44
C LEU A 41 6.33 0.87 -2.04
N GLN A 42 6.31 1.01 -3.37
CA GLN A 42 7.01 2.06 -4.11
C GLN A 42 6.40 3.42 -3.81
N ALA A 43 5.08 3.53 -3.78
CA ALA A 43 4.39 4.77 -3.39
C ALA A 43 4.74 5.19 -1.95
N ALA A 44 4.73 4.26 -1.00
CA ALA A 44 5.15 4.55 0.37
C ALA A 44 6.64 4.94 0.47
N SER A 45 7.49 4.33 -0.35
CA SER A 45 8.93 4.65 -0.38
C SER A 45 9.19 6.03 -1.00
N GLU A 46 8.44 6.43 -2.02
CA GLU A 46 8.56 7.77 -2.62
C GLU A 46 8.11 8.87 -1.65
N GLY A 47 7.01 8.65 -0.91
CA GLY A 47 6.53 9.56 0.13
C GLY A 47 7.37 9.57 1.42
N GLY A 48 8.39 8.71 1.53
CA GLY A 48 9.22 8.61 2.73
C GLY A 48 8.49 8.02 3.95
N HIS A 49 7.42 7.26 3.73
CA HIS A 49 6.56 6.71 4.78
C HIS A 49 7.06 5.35 5.27
N GLU A 50 8.17 5.35 6.02
CA GLU A 50 8.85 4.14 6.51
C GLU A 50 7.93 3.18 7.28
N LYS A 51 7.00 3.70 8.08
CA LYS A 51 6.03 2.89 8.83
C LYS A 51 5.07 2.11 7.93
N VAL A 52 4.61 2.73 6.84
CA VAL A 52 3.78 2.07 5.84
C VAL A 52 4.58 1.00 5.10
N VAL A 53 5.85 1.28 4.79
CA VAL A 53 6.77 0.30 4.19
C VAL A 53 6.95 -0.91 5.11
N GLN A 54 7.08 -0.71 6.43
CA GLN A 54 7.15 -1.82 7.39
C GLN A 54 5.85 -2.62 7.43
N LEU A 55 4.69 -1.97 7.53
CA LEU A 55 3.39 -2.65 7.51
C LEU A 55 3.19 -3.55 6.28
N LEU A 56 3.54 -3.04 5.10
CA LEU A 56 3.46 -3.78 3.85
C LEU A 56 4.50 -4.92 3.76
N ARG A 57 5.64 -4.78 4.42
CA ARG A 57 6.69 -5.81 4.49
C ARG A 57 6.31 -6.94 5.45
N ASP A 58 5.69 -6.61 6.58
CA ASP A 58 5.30 -7.58 7.61
C ASP A 58 4.12 -8.47 7.18
N LYS A 59 3.20 -7.98 6.34
CA LYS A 59 2.11 -8.79 5.76
C LYS A 59 2.56 -9.78 4.67
N LYS A 60 3.84 -9.77 4.30
CA LYS A 60 4.43 -10.69 3.31
C LYS A 60 4.91 -12.02 3.92
N LEU A 61 4.75 -12.20 5.25
CA LEU A 61 4.95 -13.43 6.02
C LEU A 61 3.59 -14.00 6.47
#